data_AF-A0A358GRV3-F1
#
_entry.id   AF-A0A358GRV3-F1
#
_cell.length_a   1.000
_cell.length_b   1.000
_cell.length_c   1.000
_cell.angle_alpha   90.00
_cell.angle_beta   90.00
_cell.angle_gamma   90.00
#
_symmetry.space_group_name_H-M   'P 1'
#
loop_
_entity.id
_entity.type
_entity.pdbx_description
1 polymer ?
#
loop_
_entity_poly.entity_id
_entity_poly.type
_entity_poly.pdbx_seq_one_letter_code
_entity_poly.pdbx_strand_id
1 'polypeptide(L)'
;MREESLSREVRYGKQDIAELESASIQVHLIYKKAAELFNRTVYSPSVKDDVAGEKTHSTNSNGQGTAPAVLQKWIQTARGWKCIGCELKQPDSIGVQAEATFHEERMYLGVGEGRFVRAEMLIQAIVWSQYEKIRMFAPWLGDDTFYTVQELDVIARYIVPTYFSERPLHEQGKVSKVHHPSGQIPLYQEYVDAPSFCVQVDGGLLEGRLLTGVYVSEEQFFGLNPYLKDGDGGRTYMQACVQ
;
A
#
# COMPACT_ATOMS: atom_id res chain seq x y z
N MET A 1 18.14 -20.83 -11.23
CA MET A 1 18.29 -20.64 -9.78
C MET A 1 19.45 -19.66 -9.62
N ARG A 2 19.17 -18.39 -9.38
CA ARG A 2 20.20 -17.37 -9.10
C ARG A 2 20.27 -17.26 -7.59
N GLU A 3 21.45 -17.45 -7.02
CA GLU A 3 21.71 -17.15 -5.61
C GLU A 3 21.39 -15.69 -5.36
N GLU A 4 20.57 -15.41 -4.35
CA GLU A 4 20.33 -14.06 -3.86
C GLU A 4 21.54 -13.64 -3.02
N SER A 5 22.51 -12.99 -3.65
CA SER A 5 23.67 -12.41 -2.97
C SER A 5 23.24 -11.23 -2.09
N LEU A 6 22.80 -11.52 -0.86
CA LEU A 6 22.58 -10.58 0.25
C LEU A 6 23.90 -9.90 0.62
N SER A 7 24.30 -8.87 -0.13
CA SER A 7 25.65 -8.30 0.05
C SER A 7 25.72 -6.85 0.49
N ARG A 8 24.61 -6.09 0.61
CA ARG A 8 24.67 -4.69 1.08
C ARG A 8 23.48 -4.21 1.91
N GLU A 9 23.82 -3.41 2.93
CA GLU A 9 22.93 -2.83 3.94
C GLU A 9 22.41 -1.44 3.52
N VAL A 10 21.11 -1.19 3.69
CA VAL A 10 20.55 0.17 3.68
C VAL A 10 20.51 0.66 5.11
N ARG A 11 21.11 1.83 5.35
CA ARG A 11 21.22 2.42 6.68
C ARG A 11 20.08 3.40 6.90
N TYR A 12 19.39 3.23 8.03
CA TYR A 12 18.34 4.13 8.50
C TYR A 12 18.76 4.75 9.82
N GLY A 13 18.53 6.06 9.99
CA GLY A 13 18.67 6.68 11.30
C GLY A 13 17.55 6.23 12.23
N LYS A 14 17.80 6.19 13.54
CA LYS A 14 16.75 5.91 14.54
C LYS A 14 15.48 6.75 14.38
N GLN A 15 15.62 8.01 13.99
CA GLN A 15 14.48 8.90 13.74
C GLN A 15 13.67 8.46 12.52
N ASP A 16 14.32 8.03 11.44
CA ASP A 16 13.63 7.53 10.24
C ASP A 16 12.82 6.28 10.55
N ILE A 17 13.37 5.37 11.35
CA ILE A 17 12.68 4.14 11.74
C ILE A 17 11.48 4.46 12.62
N ALA A 18 11.65 5.31 13.63
CA ALA A 18 10.55 5.71 14.49
C ALA A 18 9.43 6.43 13.70
N GLU A 19 9.78 7.28 12.73
CA GLU A 19 8.80 7.91 11.84
C GLU A 19 8.10 6.87 10.96
N LEU A 20 8.84 5.96 10.31
CA LEU A 20 8.26 4.91 9.47
C LEU A 20 7.35 3.97 10.26
N GLU A 21 7.74 3.56 11.46
CA GLU A 21 6.93 2.74 12.35
C GLU A 21 5.60 3.44 12.66
N SER A 22 5.67 4.67 13.17
CA SER A 22 4.48 5.44 13.53
C SER A 22 3.59 5.77 12.31
N ALA A 23 4.19 6.20 11.20
CA ALA A 23 3.47 6.57 10.00
C ALA A 23 2.83 5.36 9.31
N SER A 24 3.52 4.21 9.28
CA SER A 24 3.01 3.00 8.63
C SER A 24 1.79 2.41 9.33
N ILE A 25 1.77 2.43 10.67
CA ILE A 25 0.59 2.05 11.46
C ILE A 25 -0.57 2.99 11.18
N GLN A 26 -0.35 4.32 11.24
CA GLN A 26 -1.42 5.31 10.99
C GLN A 26 -1.99 5.21 9.57
N VAL A 27 -1.13 5.06 8.55
CA VAL A 27 -1.57 4.85 7.16
C VAL A 27 -2.36 3.54 7.02
N HIS A 28 -1.94 2.46 7.69
CA HIS A 28 -2.65 1.19 7.67
C HIS A 28 -4.07 1.34 8.25
N LEU A 29 -4.21 2.00 9.39
CA LEU A 29 -5.51 2.24 10.04
C LEU A 29 -6.44 3.08 9.17
N ILE A 30 -5.92 4.11 8.49
CA ILE A 30 -6.70 4.92 7.52
C ILE A 30 -7.19 4.06 6.35
N TYR A 31 -6.31 3.23 5.78
CA TYR A 31 -6.68 2.31 4.70
C TYR A 31 -7.74 1.29 5.14
N LYS A 32 -7.58 0.72 6.34
CA LYS A 32 -8.56 -0.20 6.94
C LYS A 32 -9.91 0.49 7.13
N LYS A 33 -9.94 1.68 7.72
CA LYS A 33 -11.14 2.51 7.92
C LYS A 33 -11.87 2.81 6.61
N ALA A 34 -11.13 3.18 5.56
CA ALA A 34 -11.71 3.40 4.23
C ALA A 34 -12.25 2.11 3.59
N ALA A 35 -11.53 0.99 3.73
CA ALA A 35 -11.95 -0.31 3.22
C ALA A 35 -13.22 -0.84 3.92
N GLU A 36 -13.33 -0.65 5.24
CA GLU A 36 -14.51 -1.04 6.03
C GLU A 36 -15.78 -0.30 5.58
N LEU A 37 -15.66 1.01 5.29
CA LEU A 37 -16.75 1.78 4.71
C LEU A 37 -17.21 1.19 3.36
N PHE A 38 -16.26 0.83 2.51
CA PHE A 38 -16.53 0.26 1.20
C PHE A 38 -17.23 -1.11 1.29
N ASN A 39 -16.74 -1.99 2.17
CA ASN A 39 -17.37 -3.30 2.43
C ASN A 39 -18.81 -3.13 2.92
N ARG A 40 -19.08 -2.19 3.83
CA ARG A 40 -20.43 -1.94 4.31
C ARG A 40 -21.38 -1.45 3.20
N THR A 41 -20.88 -0.71 2.21
CA THR A 41 -21.69 -0.24 1.08
C THR A 41 -21.96 -1.31 0.02
N VAL A 42 -20.99 -2.21 -0.23
CA VAL A 42 -21.13 -3.30 -1.22
C VAL A 42 -22.01 -4.44 -0.69
N TYR A 43 -21.96 -4.70 0.63
CA TYR A 43 -22.78 -5.73 1.30
C TYR A 43 -24.07 -5.19 1.91
N SER A 44 -24.54 -4.00 1.49
CA SER A 44 -25.85 -3.50 1.91
C SER A 44 -26.97 -4.42 1.40
N PRO A 45 -27.94 -4.87 2.22
CA PRO A 45 -28.82 -6.00 1.92
C PRO A 45 -29.98 -5.65 0.97
N SER A 46 -29.74 -4.84 -0.06
CA SER A 46 -30.77 -4.37 -1.00
C SER A 46 -30.89 -5.19 -2.30
N VAL A 47 -30.15 -6.29 -2.46
CA VAL A 47 -30.38 -7.24 -3.56
C VAL A 47 -30.33 -8.66 -3.01
N LYS A 48 -31.27 -8.98 -2.12
CA LYS A 48 -31.82 -10.33 -2.06
C LYS A 48 -33.00 -10.34 -3.03
N ASP A 49 -32.71 -10.63 -4.29
CA ASP A 49 -33.67 -11.29 -5.16
C ASP A 49 -32.88 -12.26 -6.05
N ASP A 50 -33.03 -13.53 -5.69
CA ASP A 50 -33.00 -14.73 -6.53
C ASP A 50 -32.08 -14.74 -7.77
N VAL A 51 -30.90 -15.34 -7.64
CA VAL A 51 -30.52 -16.46 -8.50
C VAL A 51 -29.71 -17.47 -7.67
N ALA A 52 -30.23 -18.69 -7.66
CA ALA A 52 -29.65 -19.85 -7.01
C ALA A 52 -28.27 -20.22 -7.57
N GLY A 53 -27.37 -20.59 -6.65
CA GLY A 53 -26.41 -21.66 -6.85
C GLY A 53 -25.14 -21.32 -7.61
N GLU A 54 -24.11 -20.86 -6.90
CA GLU A 54 -22.75 -21.34 -7.17
C GLU A 54 -21.86 -21.19 -5.93
N LYS A 55 -21.03 -22.20 -5.71
CA LYS A 55 -20.39 -22.55 -4.44
C LYS A 55 -19.43 -21.46 -3.95
N THR A 56 -19.86 -20.71 -2.93
CA THR A 56 -18.92 -20.10 -1.99
C THR A 56 -18.27 -21.23 -1.22
N HIS A 57 -16.99 -21.52 -1.48
CA HIS A 57 -16.19 -22.31 -0.56
C HIS A 57 -16.09 -21.53 0.76
N SER A 58 -17.06 -21.79 1.64
CA SER A 58 -16.99 -21.48 3.06
C SER A 58 -15.93 -22.39 3.65
N THR A 59 -14.70 -21.89 3.75
CA THR A 59 -13.70 -22.53 4.59
C THR A 59 -14.03 -22.15 6.03
N ASN A 60 -14.92 -22.94 6.64
CA ASN A 60 -14.96 -23.07 8.08
C ASN A 60 -13.58 -23.52 8.54
N SER A 61 -12.75 -22.59 9.00
CA SER A 61 -11.56 -22.90 9.78
C SER A 61 -11.69 -22.19 11.13
N ASN A 62 -12.03 -22.98 12.15
CA ASN A 62 -11.80 -22.66 13.55
C ASN A 62 -10.29 -22.66 13.82
N GLY A 63 -9.58 -21.68 13.30
CA GLY A 63 -8.19 -21.41 13.61
C GLY A 63 -8.05 -19.93 13.93
N GLN A 64 -7.31 -19.59 14.97
CA GLN A 64 -6.80 -18.23 15.19
C GLN A 64 -5.95 -17.85 13.97
N GLY A 65 -6.59 -17.33 12.93
CA GLY A 65 -5.92 -16.79 11.77
C GLY A 65 -5.13 -15.58 12.21
N THR A 66 -3.81 -15.62 12.05
CA THR A 66 -2.97 -14.43 12.14
C THR A 66 -3.51 -13.37 11.18
N ALA A 67 -3.71 -12.15 11.67
CA ALA A 67 -4.23 -11.06 10.86
C ALA A 67 -3.36 -10.89 9.59
N PRO A 68 -3.98 -10.58 8.43
CA PRO A 68 -3.23 -10.44 7.20
C PRO A 68 -2.19 -9.31 7.34
N ALA A 69 -0.97 -9.56 6.86
CA ALA A 69 0.08 -8.56 6.86
C ALA A 69 -0.01 -7.74 5.57
N VAL A 70 0.39 -6.48 5.62
CA VAL A 70 0.43 -5.58 4.47
C VAL A 70 1.85 -5.13 4.28
N LEU A 71 2.36 -5.28 3.06
CA LEU A 71 3.60 -4.65 2.63
C LEU A 71 3.27 -3.28 2.06
N GLN A 72 3.57 -2.23 2.83
CA GLN A 72 3.50 -0.86 2.35
C GLN A 72 4.78 -0.50 1.60
N LYS A 73 4.67 0.35 0.57
CA LYS A 73 5.79 0.81 -0.25
C LYS A 73 6.05 2.27 0.04
N TRP A 74 7.24 2.56 0.53
CA TRP A 74 7.65 3.88 0.95
C TRP A 74 8.83 4.40 0.12
N ILE A 75 8.82 5.69 -0.17
CA ILE A 75 9.92 6.42 -0.77
C ILE A 75 10.33 7.55 0.18
N GLN A 76 11.63 7.66 0.47
CA GLN A 76 12.19 8.83 1.14
C GLN A 76 12.43 9.92 0.10
N THR A 77 11.81 11.08 0.28
CA THR A 77 11.99 12.26 -0.58
C THR A 77 12.67 13.37 0.20
N ALA A 78 13.11 14.43 -0.49
CA ALA A 78 13.59 15.65 0.18
C ALA A 78 12.53 16.32 1.09
N ARG A 79 11.25 15.98 0.91
CA ARG A 79 10.11 16.48 1.70
C ARG A 79 9.64 15.49 2.77
N GLY A 80 10.39 14.40 2.99
CA GLY A 80 10.06 13.34 3.93
C GLY A 80 9.51 12.08 3.25
N TRP A 81 9.00 11.16 4.07
CA TRP A 81 8.50 9.86 3.65
C TRP A 81 7.16 9.93 2.91
N LYS A 82 7.01 9.13 1.85
CA LYS A 82 5.78 9.01 1.07
C LYS A 82 5.40 7.55 0.85
N CYS A 83 4.17 7.20 1.24
CA CYS A 83 3.55 5.91 0.96
C CYS A 83 2.89 5.94 -0.42
N ILE A 84 3.44 5.14 -1.35
CA ILE A 84 3.00 5.09 -2.74
C ILE A 84 2.00 3.96 -3.02
N GLY A 85 1.66 3.18 -1.98
CA GLY A 85 0.72 2.08 -2.06
C GLY A 85 1.08 0.94 -1.13
N CYS A 86 0.22 -0.05 -1.10
CA CYS A 86 0.41 -1.27 -0.32
C CYS A 86 0.15 -2.52 -1.17
N GLU A 87 0.59 -3.67 -0.67
CA GLU A 87 0.34 -5.02 -1.18
C GLU A 87 -0.11 -5.86 0.02
N LEU A 88 -1.29 -6.49 -0.05
CA LEU A 88 -1.72 -7.46 0.94
C LEU A 88 -0.85 -8.72 0.79
N LYS A 89 -0.40 -9.25 1.92
CA LYS A 89 0.30 -10.54 2.00
C LYS A 89 -0.32 -11.33 3.15
N GLN A 90 -0.90 -12.49 2.85
CA GLN A 90 -1.23 -13.42 3.94
C GLN A 90 0.09 -13.93 4.54
N PRO A 91 0.26 -13.88 5.87
CA PRO A 91 1.40 -14.53 6.49
C PRO A 91 1.20 -16.04 6.37
N ASP A 92 2.07 -16.72 5.63
CA ASP A 92 2.22 -18.16 5.81
C ASP A 92 2.58 -18.42 7.27
N SER A 93 1.85 -19.34 7.88
CA SER A 93 1.90 -19.61 9.31
C SER A 93 3.31 -20.03 9.74
N ILE A 94 3.93 -19.19 10.59
CA ILE A 94 5.05 -19.52 11.50
C ILE A 94 6.33 -20.02 10.81
N GLY A 95 7.32 -19.12 10.68
CA GLY A 95 8.69 -19.49 10.34
C GLY A 95 9.67 -18.35 10.61
N VAL A 96 10.15 -18.26 11.86
CA VAL A 96 11.36 -17.53 12.20
C VAL A 96 12.54 -18.21 11.49
N GLN A 97 13.35 -17.40 10.78
CA GLN A 97 14.54 -17.76 9.98
C GLN A 97 14.30 -18.40 8.61
N ALA A 98 14.88 -17.72 7.60
CA ALA A 98 15.33 -18.21 6.30
C ALA A 98 14.27 -18.84 5.35
N GLU A 99 14.31 -18.41 4.09
CA GLU A 99 13.60 -19.04 2.97
C GLU A 99 12.06 -18.91 2.98
N ALA A 100 11.56 -17.68 3.02
CA ALA A 100 10.18 -17.43 2.60
C ALA A 100 10.11 -17.42 1.06
N THR A 101 9.69 -18.52 0.48
CA THR A 101 9.24 -18.54 -0.92
C THR A 101 7.88 -17.83 -0.95
N PHE A 102 7.91 -16.50 -1.04
CA PHE A 102 6.74 -15.65 -0.93
C PHE A 102 5.78 -15.87 -2.10
N HIS A 103 4.62 -16.47 -1.87
CA HIS A 103 3.53 -16.46 -2.83
C HIS A 103 2.78 -15.12 -2.76
N GLU A 104 2.76 -14.39 -3.88
CA GLU A 104 2.08 -13.10 -4.04
C GLU A 104 0.56 -13.32 -4.10
N GLU A 105 -0.10 -13.61 -2.98
CA GLU A 105 -1.55 -13.77 -2.95
C GLU A 105 -2.23 -12.39 -2.95
N ARG A 106 -2.59 -11.95 -4.15
CA ARG A 106 -3.12 -10.61 -4.43
C ARG A 106 -4.61 -10.56 -4.08
N MET A 107 -5.01 -9.69 -3.16
CA MET A 107 -6.44 -9.49 -2.87
C MET A 107 -7.11 -8.80 -4.06
N TYR A 108 -8.13 -9.47 -4.57
CA TYR A 108 -9.01 -8.91 -5.58
C TYR A 108 -10.39 -8.66 -4.99
N LEU A 109 -10.89 -7.42 -5.06
CA LEU A 109 -12.29 -7.12 -4.76
C LEU A 109 -13.16 -7.63 -5.92
N GLY A 110 -14.16 -8.45 -5.60
CA GLY A 110 -15.19 -8.87 -6.55
C GLY A 110 -16.17 -7.73 -6.80
N VAL A 111 -16.25 -7.23 -8.04
CA VAL A 111 -17.16 -6.14 -8.43
C VAL A 111 -18.44 -6.68 -9.10
N GLY A 112 -18.73 -7.98 -8.95
CA GLY A 112 -19.75 -8.69 -9.71
C GLY A 112 -19.25 -9.09 -11.11
N GLU A 113 -19.92 -10.09 -11.72
CA GLU A 113 -19.59 -10.64 -13.05
C GLU A 113 -18.15 -11.20 -13.20
N GLY A 114 -17.58 -11.81 -12.16
CA GLY A 114 -16.25 -12.43 -12.22
C GLY A 114 -15.08 -11.44 -12.38
N ARG A 115 -15.32 -10.14 -12.13
CA ARG A 115 -14.29 -9.09 -12.21
C ARG A 115 -13.60 -8.87 -10.88
N PHE A 116 -12.27 -8.81 -10.92
CA PHE A 116 -11.36 -8.78 -9.78
C PHE A 116 -10.53 -7.49 -9.82
N VAL A 117 -10.61 -6.65 -8.78
CA VAL A 117 -9.91 -5.35 -8.73
C VAL A 117 -8.80 -5.38 -7.68
N ARG A 118 -7.59 -4.93 -8.02
CA ARG A 118 -6.55 -4.67 -7.00
C ARG A 118 -7.05 -3.58 -6.04
N ALA A 119 -7.51 -4.01 -4.87
CA ALA A 119 -8.21 -3.17 -3.90
C ALA A 119 -7.36 -1.99 -3.40
N GLU A 120 -6.06 -2.21 -3.28
CA GLU A 120 -5.12 -1.31 -2.59
C GLU A 120 -5.04 0.07 -3.24
N MET A 121 -4.83 0.12 -4.57
CA MET A 121 -4.76 1.40 -5.29
C MET A 121 -6.11 2.11 -5.34
N LEU A 122 -7.21 1.34 -5.38
CA LEU A 122 -8.56 1.89 -5.33
C LEU A 122 -8.83 2.54 -3.97
N ILE A 123 -8.46 1.86 -2.88
CA ILE A 123 -8.57 2.38 -1.51
C ILE A 123 -7.77 3.68 -1.38
N GLN A 124 -6.54 3.73 -1.89
CA GLN A 124 -5.74 4.96 -1.85
C GLN A 124 -6.42 6.12 -2.60
N ALA A 125 -7.01 5.88 -3.78
CA ALA A 125 -7.75 6.89 -4.52
C ALA A 125 -9.00 7.37 -3.77
N ILE A 126 -9.70 6.46 -3.08
CA ILE A 126 -10.87 6.77 -2.24
C ILE A 126 -10.46 7.63 -1.05
N VAL A 127 -9.40 7.25 -0.33
CA VAL A 127 -8.86 8.00 0.82
C VAL A 127 -8.54 9.42 0.42
N TRP A 128 -7.83 9.60 -0.71
CA TRP A 128 -7.48 10.93 -1.19
C TRP A 128 -8.70 11.76 -1.59
N SER A 129 -9.67 11.13 -2.28
CA SER A 129 -10.94 11.78 -2.64
C SER A 129 -11.74 12.23 -1.41
N GLN A 130 -11.75 11.42 -0.35
CA GLN A 130 -12.42 11.75 0.91
C GLN A 130 -11.69 12.89 1.64
N TYR A 131 -10.36 12.85 1.71
CA TYR A 131 -9.54 13.92 2.29
C TYR A 131 -9.84 15.27 1.65
N GLU A 132 -9.83 15.36 0.31
CA GLU A 132 -10.08 16.62 -0.39
C GLU A 132 -11.52 17.12 -0.19
N LYS A 133 -12.51 16.21 -0.22
CA LYS A 133 -13.91 16.58 0.06
C LYS A 133 -14.10 17.08 1.48
N ILE A 134 -13.52 16.41 2.47
CA ILE A 134 -13.60 16.84 3.88
C ILE A 134 -12.96 18.22 4.03
N ARG A 135 -11.78 18.43 3.43
CA ARG A 135 -11.10 19.74 3.43
C ARG A 135 -11.92 20.83 2.74
N MET A 136 -12.54 20.52 1.60
CA MET A 136 -13.36 21.47 0.84
C MET A 136 -14.64 21.85 1.59
N PHE A 137 -15.29 20.88 2.22
CA PHE A 137 -16.57 21.06 2.88
C PHE A 137 -16.48 21.26 4.41
N ALA A 138 -15.26 21.43 4.95
CA ALA A 138 -15.02 21.55 6.39
C ALA A 138 -15.95 22.55 7.10
N PRO A 139 -16.26 23.75 6.55
CA PRO A 139 -17.18 24.69 7.20
C PRO A 139 -18.63 24.19 7.35
N TRP A 140 -19.03 23.14 6.61
CA TRP A 140 -20.40 22.63 6.56
C TRP A 140 -20.57 21.21 7.12
N LEU A 141 -19.48 20.50 7.47
CA LEU A 141 -19.53 19.10 7.89
C LEU A 141 -19.89 18.91 9.38
N GLY A 142 -19.94 19.98 10.17
CA GLY A 142 -20.10 19.88 11.62
C GLY A 142 -18.86 19.27 12.30
N ASP A 143 -19.01 18.82 13.54
CA ASP A 143 -17.89 18.32 14.35
C ASP A 143 -17.55 16.84 14.08
N ASP A 144 -18.45 16.08 13.45
CA ASP A 144 -18.30 14.63 13.22
C ASP A 144 -17.87 14.33 11.77
N THR A 145 -16.59 14.57 11.45
CA THR A 145 -16.02 14.19 10.15
C THR A 145 -15.54 12.74 10.12
N PHE A 146 -15.60 12.10 8.94
CA PHE A 146 -15.14 10.71 8.78
C PHE A 146 -13.68 10.53 9.19
N TYR A 147 -12.81 11.48 8.83
CA TYR A 147 -11.43 11.53 9.31
C TYR A 147 -11.27 12.62 10.38
N THR A 148 -10.52 12.32 11.43
CA THR A 148 -10.08 13.31 12.42
C THR A 148 -9.06 14.28 11.82
N VAL A 149 -8.79 15.39 12.50
CA VAL A 149 -7.75 16.35 12.06
C VAL A 149 -6.39 15.67 11.96
N GLN A 150 -6.05 14.80 12.91
CA GLN A 150 -4.80 14.04 12.91
C GLN A 150 -4.73 13.08 11.72
N GLU A 151 -5.83 12.37 11.40
CA GLU A 151 -5.88 11.49 10.23
C GLU A 151 -5.73 12.28 8.93
N LEU A 152 -6.35 13.46 8.81
CA LEU A 152 -6.18 14.33 7.63
C LEU A 152 -4.73 14.79 7.47
N ASP A 153 -4.03 15.11 8.57
CA ASP A 153 -2.61 15.46 8.53
C ASP A 153 -1.74 14.28 8.09
N VAL A 154 -2.04 13.07 8.56
CA VAL A 154 -1.35 11.84 8.12
C VAL A 154 -1.58 11.59 6.62
N ILE A 155 -2.82 11.74 6.14
CA ILE A 155 -3.14 11.59 4.71
C ILE A 155 -2.31 12.57 3.89
N ALA A 156 -2.37 13.86 4.21
CA ALA A 156 -1.65 14.91 3.48
C ALA A 156 -0.12 14.72 3.52
N ARG A 157 0.39 14.24 4.67
CA ARG A 157 1.83 14.09 4.90
C ARG A 157 2.40 12.86 4.21
N TYR A 158 1.74 11.71 4.26
CA TYR A 158 2.35 10.46 3.86
C TYR A 158 1.72 9.83 2.63
N ILE A 159 0.40 9.91 2.44
CA ILE A 159 -0.27 9.22 1.33
C ILE A 159 -0.12 10.04 0.06
N VAL A 160 0.36 9.40 -1.01
CA VAL A 160 0.54 10.08 -2.30
C VAL A 160 -0.80 10.35 -2.98
N PRO A 161 -1.04 11.58 -3.48
CA PRO A 161 -2.26 11.92 -4.20
C PRO A 161 -2.55 10.93 -5.33
N THR A 162 -3.75 10.36 -5.32
CA THR A 162 -4.17 9.34 -6.29
C THR A 162 -5.62 9.61 -6.68
N TYR A 163 -5.89 9.62 -7.98
CA TYR A 163 -7.14 10.09 -8.55
C TYR A 163 -7.66 9.15 -9.65
N PHE A 164 -8.97 9.21 -9.91
CA PHE A 164 -9.62 8.53 -11.04
C PHE A 164 -9.49 9.28 -12.38
N SER A 165 -8.88 10.47 -12.36
CA SER A 165 -8.63 11.30 -13.53
C SER A 165 -7.28 11.98 -13.36
N GLU A 166 -6.56 12.20 -14.46
CA GLU A 166 -5.29 12.94 -14.46
C GLU A 166 -5.48 14.43 -14.13
N ARG A 167 -6.69 14.96 -14.37
CA ARG A 167 -6.97 16.40 -14.35
C ARG A 167 -6.47 17.14 -13.10
N PRO A 168 -6.69 16.66 -11.86
CA PRO A 168 -6.22 17.36 -10.66
C PRO A 168 -4.68 17.50 -10.59
N LEU A 169 -3.95 16.49 -11.06
CA LEU A 169 -2.48 16.52 -11.11
C LEU A 169 -1.98 17.44 -12.22
N HIS A 170 -2.59 17.34 -13.40
CA HIS A 170 -2.24 18.18 -14.55
C HIS A 170 -2.49 19.67 -14.27
N GLU A 171 -3.63 20.03 -13.67
CA GLU A 171 -3.94 21.42 -13.29
C GLU A 171 -2.96 21.97 -12.24
N GLN A 172 -2.32 21.10 -11.45
CA GLN A 172 -1.26 21.46 -10.50
C GLN A 172 0.16 21.43 -11.12
N GLY A 173 0.29 21.14 -12.42
CA GLY A 173 1.58 21.00 -13.09
C GLY A 173 2.40 19.80 -12.62
N LYS A 174 1.76 18.77 -12.07
CA LYS A 174 2.41 17.57 -11.55
C LYS A 174 2.44 16.45 -12.57
N VAL A 175 3.53 15.70 -12.57
CA VAL A 175 3.67 14.47 -13.36
C VAL A 175 2.85 13.36 -12.70
N SER A 176 2.14 12.58 -13.51
CA SER A 176 1.35 11.44 -13.04
C SER A 176 1.97 10.12 -13.50
N LYS A 177 1.78 9.09 -12.67
CA LYS A 177 1.98 7.69 -13.04
C LYS A 177 0.62 7.03 -13.16
N VAL A 178 0.40 6.34 -14.28
CA VAL A 178 -0.86 5.63 -14.55
C VAL A 178 -0.77 4.19 -14.04
N HIS A 179 -1.79 3.78 -13.30
CA HIS A 179 -1.99 2.42 -12.79
C HIS A 179 -3.27 1.84 -13.39
N HIS A 180 -3.20 0.61 -13.89
CA HIS A 180 -4.36 -0.13 -14.39
C HIS A 180 -4.66 -1.32 -13.46
N PRO A 181 -5.24 -1.09 -12.27
CA PRO A 181 -5.47 -2.15 -11.28
C PRO A 181 -6.48 -3.22 -11.74
N SER A 182 -7.37 -2.90 -12.68
CA SER A 182 -8.46 -3.78 -13.14
C SER A 182 -8.78 -3.67 -14.64
N GLY A 183 -7.90 -3.03 -15.44
CA GLY A 183 -8.09 -2.84 -16.88
C GLY A 183 -9.24 -1.91 -17.31
N GLN A 184 -10.18 -1.56 -16.42
CA GLN A 184 -11.38 -0.79 -16.77
C GLN A 184 -11.35 0.67 -16.29
N ILE A 185 -10.69 0.96 -15.17
CA ILE A 185 -10.59 2.34 -14.64
C ILE A 185 -9.11 2.65 -14.37
N PRO A 186 -8.49 3.58 -15.13
CA PRO A 186 -7.15 4.04 -14.84
C PRO A 186 -7.13 4.86 -13.55
N LEU A 187 -6.08 4.68 -12.75
CA LEU A 187 -5.77 5.52 -11.61
C LEU A 187 -4.51 6.31 -11.89
N TYR A 188 -4.53 7.59 -11.55
CA TYR A 188 -3.45 8.53 -11.76
C TYR A 188 -2.88 8.91 -10.40
N GLN A 189 -1.65 8.50 -10.12
CA GLN A 189 -0.94 8.80 -8.89
C GLN A 189 0.11 9.88 -9.16
N GLU A 190 0.29 10.84 -8.26
CA GLU A 190 1.42 11.79 -8.35
C GLU A 190 2.73 11.01 -8.44
N TYR A 191 3.58 11.36 -9.41
CA TYR A 191 4.88 10.75 -9.56
C TYR A 191 5.80 11.22 -8.42
N VAL A 192 6.26 10.27 -7.62
CA VAL A 192 7.26 10.50 -6.57
C VAL A 192 8.60 9.95 -7.05
N ASP A 193 9.59 10.83 -7.13
CA ASP A 193 10.95 10.45 -7.52
C ASP A 193 11.62 9.69 -6.37
N ALA A 194 11.95 8.43 -6.63
CA ALA A 194 12.71 7.60 -5.71
C ALA A 194 14.21 7.84 -5.93
N PRO A 195 15.04 7.85 -4.87
CA PRO A 195 16.47 8.03 -5.03
C PRO A 195 17.05 6.92 -5.91
N SER A 196 17.82 7.31 -6.94
CA SER A 196 18.65 6.36 -7.70
C SER A 196 19.75 5.84 -6.80
N PHE A 197 19.96 4.53 -6.84
CA PHE A 197 20.94 3.85 -6.01
C PHE A 197 21.61 2.77 -6.83
N CYS A 198 22.94 2.77 -6.81
CA CYS A 198 23.75 1.82 -7.55
C CYS A 198 24.52 0.94 -6.58
N VAL A 199 24.42 -0.37 -6.77
CA VAL A 199 24.97 -1.39 -5.89
C VAL A 199 25.77 -2.34 -6.73
N GLN A 200 26.98 -2.68 -6.26
CA GLN A 200 27.77 -3.71 -6.92
C GLN A 200 27.37 -5.07 -6.34
N VAL A 201 26.88 -5.97 -7.20
CA VAL A 201 26.42 -7.32 -6.84
C VAL A 201 27.10 -8.31 -7.79
N ASP A 202 27.78 -9.33 -7.24
CA ASP A 202 28.46 -10.39 -7.99
C ASP A 202 29.40 -9.88 -9.12
N GLY A 203 30.06 -8.74 -8.88
CA GLY A 203 30.95 -8.09 -9.85
C GLY A 203 30.23 -7.25 -10.93
N GLY A 204 28.90 -7.28 -10.99
CA GLY A 204 28.07 -6.41 -11.82
C GLY A 204 27.57 -5.16 -11.08
N LEU A 205 27.22 -4.11 -11.83
CA LEU A 205 26.56 -2.92 -11.29
C LEU A 205 25.05 -3.08 -11.45
N LEU A 206 24.33 -3.11 -10.34
CA LEU A 206 22.88 -3.03 -10.29
C LEU A 206 22.49 -1.57 -10.03
N GLU A 207 21.81 -0.95 -10.98
CA GLU A 207 21.25 0.39 -10.84
C GLU A 207 19.73 0.30 -10.77
N GLY A 208 19.15 1.00 -9.80
CA GLY A 208 17.70 1.03 -9.62
C GLY A 208 17.24 2.16 -8.74
N ARG A 209 15.94 2.18 -8.50
CA ARG A 209 15.29 3.13 -7.59
C ARG A 209 15.11 2.47 -6.23
N LEU A 210 15.59 3.12 -5.17
CA LEU A 210 15.49 2.62 -3.80
C LEU A 210 14.10 2.89 -3.23
N LEU A 211 13.46 1.82 -2.75
CA LEU A 211 12.20 1.86 -2.03
C LEU A 211 12.36 1.13 -0.69
N THR A 212 11.54 1.51 0.28
CA THR A 212 11.46 0.85 1.58
C THR A 212 10.13 0.14 1.70
N GLY A 213 10.17 -1.19 1.69
CA GLY A 213 9.03 -2.00 2.11
C GLY A 213 8.85 -1.89 3.62
N VAL A 214 7.61 -1.73 4.09
CA VAL A 214 7.28 -1.78 5.53
C VAL A 214 6.18 -2.80 5.74
N TYR A 215 6.44 -3.79 6.61
CA TYR A 215 5.45 -4.79 6.98
C TYR A 215 4.63 -4.31 8.19
N VAL A 216 3.31 -4.23 8.01
CA VAL A 216 2.36 -3.81 9.06
C VAL A 216 1.19 -4.78 9.10
N SER A 217 0.70 -5.12 10.29
CA SER A 217 -0.58 -5.80 10.47
C SER A 217 -1.28 -5.23 11.69
N GLU A 218 -2.55 -4.87 11.57
CA GLU A 218 -3.33 -4.23 12.63
C GLU A 218 -2.60 -2.96 13.14
N GLU A 219 -2.16 -2.95 14.40
CA GLU A 219 -1.43 -1.85 15.02
C GLU A 219 0.06 -2.19 15.22
N GLN A 220 0.58 -3.19 14.51
CA GLN A 220 1.93 -3.72 14.71
C GLN A 220 2.81 -3.50 13.49
N PHE A 221 4.01 -3.01 13.76
CA PHE A 221 5.11 -2.91 12.81
C PHE A 221 6.00 -4.15 12.91
N PHE A 222 6.28 -4.80 11.79
CA PHE A 222 7.04 -6.06 11.73
C PHE A 222 8.45 -5.91 11.16
N GLY A 223 8.75 -4.78 10.53
CA GLY A 223 10.09 -4.50 10.04
C GLY A 223 10.14 -3.82 8.69
N LEU A 224 11.37 -3.46 8.32
CA LEU A 224 11.71 -2.85 7.05
C LEU A 224 12.24 -3.90 6.08
N ASN A 225 11.93 -3.71 4.81
CA ASN A 225 12.39 -4.54 3.71
C ASN A 225 12.78 -3.64 2.53
N PRO A 226 13.94 -2.96 2.59
CA PRO A 226 14.42 -2.15 1.49
C PRO A 226 14.64 -2.98 0.23
N TYR A 227 14.37 -2.40 -0.93
CA TYR A 227 14.65 -3.02 -2.20
C TYR A 227 14.99 -2.00 -3.28
N LEU A 228 15.81 -2.43 -4.23
CA LEU A 228 16.00 -1.73 -5.49
C LEU A 228 14.98 -2.22 -6.49
N LYS A 229 14.36 -1.26 -7.18
CA LYS A 229 13.53 -1.54 -8.33
C LYS A 229 14.27 -1.15 -9.61
N ASP A 230 14.52 -2.13 -10.48
CA ASP A 230 15.14 -1.90 -11.79
C ASP A 230 14.13 -1.31 -12.81
N GLY A 231 14.63 -1.00 -14.02
CA GLY A 231 13.82 -0.45 -15.11
C GLY A 231 12.75 -1.41 -15.65
N ASP A 232 12.98 -2.72 -15.55
CA ASP A 232 12.07 -3.77 -15.99
C ASP A 232 11.01 -4.12 -14.92
N GLY A 233 11.16 -3.56 -13.72
CA GLY A 233 10.26 -3.72 -12.59
C GLY A 233 10.62 -4.85 -11.63
N GLY A 234 11.77 -5.50 -11.84
CA GLY A 234 12.37 -6.45 -10.90
C GLY A 234 12.70 -5.78 -9.56
N ARG A 235 12.67 -6.58 -8.48
CA ARG A 235 12.98 -6.13 -7.12
C ARG A 235 14.15 -6.93 -6.58
N THR A 236 15.19 -6.24 -6.12
CA THR A 236 16.31 -6.84 -5.39
C THR A 236 16.27 -6.34 -3.96
N TYR A 237 15.99 -7.25 -3.02
CA TYR A 237 15.86 -6.93 -1.60
C TYR A 237 17.24 -6.76 -0.94
N MET A 238 17.27 -5.90 0.09
CA MET A 238 18.48 -5.54 0.84
C MET A 238 18.22 -5.64 2.33
N GLN A 239 19.28 -5.75 3.12
CA GLN A 239 19.17 -5.77 4.58
C GLN A 239 19.00 -4.34 5.12
N ALA A 240 18.06 -4.14 6.05
CA ALA A 240 17.93 -2.89 6.78
C ALA A 240 18.85 -2.90 8.01
N CYS A 241 19.66 -1.85 8.17
CA CYS A 241 20.51 -1.65 9.34
C CYS A 241 20.22 -0.30 10.02
N VAL A 242 20.24 -0.30 11.35
CA VAL A 242 19.94 0.88 12.19
C VAL A 242 21.23 1.52 12.67
N GLN A 243 21.32 2.86 12.58
CA GLN A 243 22.39 3.66 13.17
C GLN A 243 21.94 4.37 14.45
#